data_AF-A0A401ZMM6-F1
#
_entry.id   AF-A0A401ZMM6-F1
#
_cell.length_a   1.000
_cell.length_b   1.000
_cell.length_c   1.000
_cell.angle_alpha   90.00
_cell.angle_beta   90.00
_cell.angle_gamma   90.00
#
_symmetry.space_group_name_H-M   'P 1'
#
loop_
_entity.id
_entity.type
_entity.pdbx_description
1 polymer ?
#
loop_
_entity_poly.entity_id
_entity_poly.type
_entity_poly.pdbx_seq_one_letter_code
_entity_poly.pdbx_strand_id
1 'polypeptide(L)'
;MEQMRLIAAYAGNPLALNIIVQSIADLFGGEIAEFLEQGEVVFGSVRNLLDEQFRRLSRIEQSVLFWLAIIREPISLEELLALFVHIPQLHVQVLEAVDGML
;
A
#
# COMPACT_ATOMS: atom_id res chain seq x y z
N MET A 1 9.51 11.08 20.32
CA MET A 1 8.56 11.85 19.49
C MET A 1 8.71 11.50 18.01
N GLU A 2 9.93 11.37 17.50
CA GLU A 2 10.22 11.01 16.08
C GLU A 2 9.75 9.61 15.69
N GLN A 3 9.96 8.60 16.53
CA GLN A 3 9.46 7.23 16.27
C GLN A 3 7.94 7.19 16.07
N MET A 4 7.19 7.98 16.84
CA MET A 4 5.74 8.07 16.71
C MET A 4 5.33 8.75 15.40
N ARG A 5 6.10 9.77 14.96
CA ARG A 5 5.92 10.40 13.64
C ARG A 5 6.22 9.44 12.51
N LEU A 6 7.26 8.61 12.64
CA LEU A 6 7.61 7.57 11.68
C LEU A 6 6.50 6.51 11.60
N ILE A 7 6.03 6.00 12.74
CA ILE A 7 4.91 5.07 12.82
C ILE A 7 3.65 5.67 12.20
N ALA A 8 3.34 6.94 12.50
CA ALA A 8 2.19 7.62 11.92
C ALA A 8 2.33 7.82 10.39
N ALA A 9 3.52 8.16 9.90
CA ALA A 9 3.80 8.32 8.47
C ALA A 9 3.61 7.01 7.69
N TYR A 10 3.85 5.86 8.33
CA TYR A 10 3.64 4.53 7.76
C TYR A 10 2.35 3.85 8.24
N ALA A 11 1.44 4.60 8.88
CA ALA A 11 0.18 4.09 9.42
C ALA A 11 0.31 2.83 10.32
N GLY A 12 1.46 2.66 10.98
CA GLY A 12 1.76 1.49 11.79
C GLY A 12 2.00 0.19 11.01
N ASN A 13 2.18 0.25 9.69
CA ASN A 13 2.45 -0.93 8.87
C ASN A 13 3.84 -1.52 9.20
N PRO A 14 3.92 -2.72 9.83
CA PRO A 14 5.19 -3.28 10.29
C PRO A 14 6.14 -3.62 9.13
N LEU A 15 5.59 -3.99 7.97
CA LEU A 15 6.36 -4.30 6.78
C LEU A 15 7.04 -3.03 6.26
N ALA A 16 6.26 -1.95 6.08
CA ALA A 16 6.76 -0.66 5.63
C ALA A 16 7.85 -0.12 6.57
N LEU A 17 7.64 -0.24 7.88
CA LEU A 17 8.62 0.15 8.89
C LEU A 17 9.91 -0.69 8.80
N ASN A 18 9.82 -2.00 8.59
CA ASN A 18 11.01 -2.85 8.41
C ASN A 18 11.82 -2.49 7.15
N ILE A 19 11.15 -2.11 6.06
CA ILE A 19 11.80 -1.74 4.79
C ILE A 19 12.61 -0.45 4.95
N ILE A 20 12.05 0.53 5.66
CA ILE A 20 12.67 1.86 5.79
C ILE A 20 13.73 1.91 6.88
N VAL A 21 13.71 0.99 7.85
CA VAL A 21 14.75 0.89 8.89
C VAL A 21 16.14 0.74 8.27
N GLN A 22 16.28 -0.11 7.26
CA GLN A 22 17.57 -0.30 6.59
C GLN A 22 18.01 0.97 5.84
N SER A 23 17.06 1.68 5.21
CA SER A 23 17.35 2.95 4.54
C SER A 23 17.77 4.05 5.51
N ILE A 24 17.16 4.11 6.71
CA ILE A 24 17.54 5.05 7.77
C ILE A 24 18.97 4.75 8.26
N ALA A 25 19.30 3.47 8.45
CA ALA A 25 20.65 3.08 8.88
C ALA A 25 21.71 3.42 7.83
N ASP A 26 21.47 3.05 6.56
CA ASP A 26 22.48 3.13 5.50
C ASP A 26 22.68 4.56 4.95
N LEU A 27 21.61 5.36 4.89
CA LEU A 27 21.64 6.69 4.26
C LEU A 27 21.67 7.84 5.27
N PHE A 28 21.18 7.62 6.48
CA PHE A 28 21.03 8.65 7.52
C PHE A 28 21.75 8.27 8.82
N GLY A 29 22.59 7.21 8.81
CA GLY A 29 23.35 6.79 9.98
C GLY A 29 22.50 6.37 11.18
N GLY A 30 21.22 6.05 10.99
CA GLY A 30 20.27 5.76 12.05
C GLY A 30 19.42 6.96 12.52
N GLU A 31 19.67 8.17 12.01
CA GLU A 31 19.00 9.40 12.47
C GLU A 31 17.61 9.58 11.84
N ILE A 32 16.57 9.27 12.62
CA ILE A 32 15.16 9.35 12.18
C ILE A 32 14.74 10.80 11.90
N ALA A 33 15.27 11.77 12.65
CA ALA A 33 14.95 13.18 12.45
C ALA A 33 15.37 13.67 11.05
N GLU A 34 16.59 13.35 10.63
CA GLU A 34 17.16 13.74 9.35
C GLU A 34 16.42 13.06 8.18
N PHE A 35 16.04 11.80 8.35
CA PHE A 35 15.16 11.08 7.44
C PHE A 35 13.78 11.75 7.29
N LEU A 36 13.15 12.14 8.41
CA LEU A 36 11.82 12.76 8.42
C LEU A 36 11.85 14.18 7.81
N GLU A 37 12.96 14.91 7.91
CA GLU A 37 13.15 16.21 7.26
C GLU A 37 13.26 16.10 5.73
N GLN A 38 13.80 14.99 5.21
CA GLN A 38 13.92 14.75 3.78
C GLN A 38 12.63 14.24 3.11
N GLY A 39 11.59 13.91 3.90
CA GLY A 39 10.15 13.83 3.59
C GLY A 39 9.66 13.11 2.33
N GLU A 40 10.15 13.49 1.15
CA GLU A 40 9.74 13.00 -0.17
C GLU A 40 10.70 11.96 -0.77
N VAL A 41 11.99 11.98 -0.42
CA VAL A 41 13.02 11.16 -1.10
C VAL A 41 12.84 9.65 -0.84
N VAL A 42 12.30 9.26 0.32
CA VAL A 42 12.17 7.85 0.72
C VAL A 42 10.90 7.19 0.16
N PHE A 43 9.96 7.98 -0.37
CA PHE A 43 8.88 7.39 -1.15
C PHE A 43 9.40 6.60 -2.36
N GLY A 44 10.64 6.82 -2.82
CA GLY A 44 11.26 6.03 -3.89
C GLY A 44 11.41 4.54 -3.57
N SER A 45 11.91 4.16 -2.38
CA SER A 45 12.13 2.74 -2.04
C SER A 45 10.82 2.02 -1.72
N VAL A 46 9.91 2.69 -1.03
CA VAL A 46 8.57 2.16 -0.76
C VAL A 46 7.74 2.08 -2.04
N ARG A 47 7.85 3.06 -2.94
CA ARG A 47 7.22 3.01 -4.27
C ARG A 47 7.77 1.86 -5.10
N ASN A 48 9.10 1.65 -5.13
CA ASN A 48 9.68 0.54 -5.89
C ASN A 48 9.18 -0.83 -5.40
N LEU A 49 9.07 -1.01 -4.09
CA LEU A 49 8.53 -2.25 -3.54
C LEU A 49 7.03 -2.39 -3.81
N LEU A 50 6.24 -1.33 -3.59
CA LEU A 50 4.82 -1.32 -3.92
C LEU A 50 4.61 -1.60 -5.41
N ASP A 51 5.46 -1.07 -6.30
CA ASP A 51 5.42 -1.34 -7.73
C ASP A 51 5.76 -2.79 -8.06
N GLU A 52 6.66 -3.44 -7.33
CA GLU A 52 6.93 -4.87 -7.47
C GLU A 52 5.74 -5.72 -6.99
N GLN A 53 5.16 -5.41 -5.84
CA GLN A 53 3.99 -6.14 -5.34
C GLN A 53 2.77 -5.91 -6.23
N PHE A 54 2.54 -4.66 -6.66
CA PHE A 54 1.45 -4.28 -7.55
C PHE A 54 1.56 -4.97 -8.91
N ARG A 55 2.78 -5.09 -9.47
CA ARG A 55 3.01 -5.81 -10.73
C ARG A 55 2.72 -7.30 -10.64
N ARG A 56 2.81 -7.91 -9.45
CA ARG A 56 2.52 -9.34 -9.25
C ARG A 56 1.02 -9.65 -9.17
N LEU A 57 0.20 -8.64 -8.88
CA LEU A 57 -1.25 -8.75 -8.87
C LEU A 57 -1.78 -8.96 -10.29
N SER A 58 -2.79 -9.81 -10.41
CA SER A 58 -3.62 -9.95 -11.60
C SER A 58 -4.33 -8.63 -11.94
N ARG A 59 -4.82 -8.51 -13.18
CA ARG A 59 -5.53 -7.29 -13.62
C ARG A 59 -6.75 -6.96 -12.75
N ILE A 60 -7.44 -7.98 -12.24
CA ILE A 60 -8.62 -7.77 -11.41
C ILE A 60 -8.23 -7.31 -10.00
N GLU A 61 -7.21 -7.92 -9.41
CA GLU A 61 -6.63 -7.49 -8.13
C GLU A 61 -6.13 -6.04 -8.20
N GLN A 62 -5.40 -5.66 -9.26
CA GLN A 62 -4.98 -4.28 -9.47
C GLN A 62 -6.18 -3.32 -9.55
N SER A 63 -7.25 -3.71 -10.24
CA SER A 63 -8.46 -2.89 -10.40
C SER A 63 -9.21 -2.73 -9.07
N VAL A 64 -9.29 -3.81 -8.28
CA VAL A 64 -9.84 -3.77 -6.91
C VAL A 64 -9.02 -2.83 -6.02
N LEU A 65 -7.68 -2.95 -6.03
CA LEU A 65 -6.81 -2.09 -5.23
C LEU A 65 -6.95 -0.61 -5.62
N PHE A 66 -7.06 -0.33 -6.92
CA PHE A 66 -7.28 1.03 -7.42
C PHE A 66 -8.58 1.62 -6.88
N TRP A 67 -9.68 0.87 -6.92
CA TRP A 67 -10.97 1.35 -6.40
C TRP A 67 -10.93 1.58 -4.89
N LEU A 68 -10.31 0.69 -4.11
CA LEU A 68 -10.12 0.90 -2.68
C LEU A 68 -9.30 2.17 -2.38
N ALA A 69 -8.25 2.42 -3.16
CA ALA A 69 -7.42 3.62 -3.03
C ALA A 69 -8.13 4.93 -3.43
N ILE A 70 -9.15 4.85 -4.28
CA ILE A 70 -10.01 5.98 -4.67
C ILE A 70 -11.05 6.27 -3.60
N ILE A 71 -11.73 5.24 -3.09
CA ILE A 71 -12.88 5.38 -2.18
C ILE A 71 -12.42 5.87 -0.80
N ARG A 72 -11.29 5.35 -0.28
CA ARG A 72 -10.67 5.77 0.99
C ARG A 72 -11.57 5.74 2.23
N GLU A 73 -12.74 5.13 2.12
CA GLU A 73 -13.70 4.88 3.17
C GLU A 73 -14.03 3.38 3.19
N PRO A 74 -14.47 2.83 4.33
CA PRO A 74 -14.95 1.45 4.40
C PRO A 74 -16.07 1.24 3.38
N ILE A 75 -15.94 0.21 2.55
CA ILE A 75 -16.93 -0.18 1.55
C ILE A 75 -17.30 -1.65 1.75
N SER A 76 -18.58 -1.99 1.60
CA SER A 76 -19.01 -3.39 1.62
C SER A 76 -18.57 -4.12 0.35
N LEU A 77 -18.51 -5.44 0.42
CA LEU A 77 -18.15 -6.26 -0.74
C LEU A 77 -19.20 -6.13 -1.86
N GLU A 78 -20.48 -6.03 -1.51
CA GLU A 78 -21.56 -5.81 -2.46
C GLU A 78 -21.43 -4.47 -3.19
N GLU A 79 -21.08 -3.39 -2.46
CA GLU A 79 -20.84 -2.07 -3.05
C GLU A 79 -19.59 -2.06 -3.92
N LEU A 80 -18.51 -2.73 -3.50
CA LEU A 80 -17.29 -2.88 -4.30
C LEU A 80 -17.58 -3.61 -5.62
N LEU A 81 -18.32 -4.72 -5.56
CA LEU A 81 -18.75 -5.49 -6.75
C LEU A 81 -19.62 -4.63 -7.69
N ALA A 82 -20.45 -3.75 -7.13
CA ALA A 82 -21.30 -2.84 -7.92
C ALA A 82 -20.49 -1.84 -8.78
N LEU A 83 -19.23 -1.56 -8.42
CA LEU A 83 -18.33 -0.70 -9.22
C LEU A 83 -17.88 -1.38 -10.53
N PHE A 84 -18.04 -2.69 -10.63
CA PHE A 84 -17.58 -3.51 -11.74
C PHE A 84 -18.72 -4.00 -12.67
N VAL A 85 -19.93 -3.46 -12.52
CA VAL A 85 -21.21 -3.93 -13.10
C VAL A 85 -21.25 -4.08 -14.64
N HIS A 86 -20.24 -3.62 -15.37
CA HIS A 86 -20.16 -3.78 -16.83
C HIS A 86 -19.39 -5.02 -17.30
N ILE A 87 -18.96 -5.92 -16.40
CA ILE A 87 -18.23 -7.15 -16.77
C ILE A 87 -19.04 -8.39 -16.31
N PRO A 88 -19.74 -9.10 -17.23
CA PRO A 88 -20.71 -10.15 -16.89
C PRO A 88 -20.18 -11.41 -16.17
N GLN A 89 -18.88 -11.50 -15.90
CA GLN A 89 -18.23 -12.66 -15.26
C GLN A 89 -17.30 -12.28 -14.08
N LEU A 90 -17.37 -11.04 -13.58
CA LEU A 90 -16.35 -10.52 -12.66
C LEU A 90 -16.56 -10.84 -11.18
N HIS A 91 -17.75 -11.30 -10.78
CA HIS A 91 -18.04 -11.54 -9.36
C HIS A 91 -17.10 -12.55 -8.71
N VAL A 92 -16.89 -13.71 -9.32
CA VAL A 92 -15.98 -14.74 -8.78
C VAL A 92 -14.53 -14.26 -8.77
N GLN A 93 -14.11 -13.56 -9.83
CA GLN A 93 -12.74 -13.05 -9.96
C GLN A 93 -12.41 -11.95 -8.95
N VAL A 94 -13.39 -11.11 -8.58
CA VAL A 94 -13.22 -10.11 -7.53
C VAL A 94 -13.13 -10.77 -6.16
N LEU A 95 -13.94 -11.80 -5.90
CA LEU A 95 -13.86 -12.53 -4.64
C LEU A 95 -12.51 -13.23 -4.47
N GLU A 96 -12.04 -13.92 -5.50
CA GLU A 96 -10.71 -14.55 -5.51
C GLU A 96 -9.59 -13.50 -5.37
N ALA A 97 -9.74 -12.34 -6.00
CA ALA A 97 -8.79 -11.23 -5.88
C ALA A 97 -8.69 -10.67 -4.46
N VAL A 98 -9.82 -10.50 -3.78
CA VAL A 98 -9.84 -10.03 -2.38
C VAL A 98 -9.18 -11.06 -1.46
N ASP A 99 -9.41 -12.34 -1.69
CA ASP A 99 -8.80 -13.43 -0.90
C ASP A 99 -7.27 -13.53 -1.14
N GLY A 100 -6.81 -13.37 -2.39
CA GLY A 100 -5.38 -13.38 -2.75
C GLY A 100 -4.57 -12.17 -2.24
N MET A 101 -5.25 -11.13 -1.75
CA MET A 101 -4.65 -9.94 -1.15
C MET A 101 -4.44 -10.02 0.36
N LEU A 102 -5.06 -10.99 1.04
CA LEU A 102 -4.92 -11.23 2.49
C LEU A 102 -3.65 -12.02 2.82
#